data_AF-A0A9E4KRE8-F1
#
_entry.id   AF-A0A9E4KRE8-F1
#
_cell.length_a   1.000
_cell.length_b   1.000
_cell.length_c   1.000
_cell.angle_alpha   90.00
_cell.angle_beta   90.00
_cell.angle_gamma   90.00
#
_symmetry.space_group_name_H-M   'P 1'
#
loop_
_entity.id
_entity.type
_entity.pdbx_description
1 polymer ?
#
loop_
_entity_poly.entity_id
_entity_poly.type
_entity_poly.pdbx_seq_one_letter_code
_entity_poly.pdbx_strand_id
1 'polypeptide(L)'
;MAARLPRAAWRPLILREGSQGPQAARRGLEPGPDVWLLLRRNPATAELKGYLAHGPADMAPARLVWLAGLRGPIEQCFRDGQQLFGRGDYEGRSWQGWHRHATLVMLAHCFVVRETLRLKKSTPA
;
A
#
# COMPACT_ATOMS: atom_id res chain seq x y z
N MET A 1 3.12 14.95 -20.06
CA MET A 1 2.73 13.68 -20.72
C MET A 1 1.43 13.09 -20.18
N ALA A 2 1.22 12.93 -18.87
CA ALA A 2 -0.02 12.33 -18.35
C ALA A 2 -1.29 13.21 -18.47
N ALA A 3 -1.14 14.54 -18.54
CA ALA A 3 -2.25 15.48 -18.71
C ALA A 3 -2.90 15.48 -20.10
N ARG A 4 -2.29 14.83 -21.10
CA ARG A 4 -2.80 14.74 -22.49
C ARG A 4 -3.59 13.46 -22.77
N LEU A 5 -3.87 12.66 -21.74
CA LEU A 5 -4.52 11.37 -21.91
C LEU A 5 -6.05 11.51 -22.06
N PRO A 6 -6.67 10.92 -23.09
CA PRO A 6 -8.12 10.97 -23.26
C PRO A 6 -8.83 10.27 -22.10
N ARG A 7 -10.00 10.77 -21.71
CA ARG A 7 -10.79 10.24 -20.56
C ARG A 7 -11.07 8.73 -20.67
N ALA A 8 -11.23 8.20 -21.87
CA ALA A 8 -11.43 6.77 -22.14
C ALA A 8 -10.21 5.89 -21.80
N ALA A 9 -9.01 6.47 -21.68
CA ALA A 9 -7.80 5.74 -21.28
C ALA A 9 -7.71 5.50 -19.76
N TRP A 10 -8.66 6.03 -19.00
CA TRP A 10 -8.76 5.85 -17.55
C TRP A 10 -9.80 4.78 -17.26
N ARG A 11 -9.38 3.66 -16.66
CA ARG A 11 -10.32 2.75 -15.99
C ARG A 11 -10.31 3.08 -14.51
N PRO A 12 -11.40 3.64 -13.96
CA PRO A 12 -11.50 3.89 -12.53
C PRO A 12 -11.59 2.54 -11.81
N LEU A 13 -10.63 2.26 -10.94
CA LEU A 13 -10.69 1.15 -10.01
C LEU A 13 -10.77 1.75 -8.60
N ILE A 14 -11.96 1.66 -8.01
CA ILE A 14 -12.16 2.08 -6.63
C ILE A 14 -11.61 0.96 -5.76
N LEU A 15 -10.44 1.18 -5.17
CA LEU A 15 -10.01 0.36 -4.05
C LEU A 15 -10.79 0.77 -2.82
N ARG A 16 -11.04 -0.25 -1.99
CA ARG A 16 -11.70 -0.21 -0.69
C ARG A 16 -11.55 1.15 -0.01
N GLU A 17 -12.68 1.67 0.44
CA GLU A 17 -12.85 2.97 1.11
C GLU A 17 -11.77 3.19 2.17
N GLY A 18 -10.78 3.99 1.79
CA GLY A 18 -9.63 4.35 2.59
C GLY A 18 -9.17 5.72 2.12
N SER A 19 -8.39 6.40 2.95
CA SER A 19 -7.98 7.81 2.80
C SER A 19 -7.27 8.20 1.49
N GLN A 20 -7.11 7.27 0.54
CA GLN A 20 -6.31 7.44 -0.66
C GLN A 20 -7.09 7.65 -1.96
N GLY A 21 -8.43 7.58 -1.92
CA GLY A 21 -9.31 7.91 -3.05
C GLY A 21 -9.24 6.92 -4.23
N PRO A 22 -9.94 7.20 -5.34
CA PRO A 22 -9.97 6.36 -6.53
C PRO A 22 -8.59 6.23 -7.19
N GLN A 23 -8.26 5.01 -7.63
CA GLN A 23 -6.98 4.70 -8.28
C GLN A 23 -7.23 4.24 -9.72
N ALA A 24 -6.30 4.52 -10.63
CA ALA A 24 -6.33 4.02 -11.98
C ALA A 24 -4.98 3.39 -12.32
N ALA A 25 -4.99 2.26 -13.00
CA ALA A 25 -3.79 1.66 -13.56
C ALA A 25 -3.90 1.64 -15.08
N ARG A 26 -2.78 1.91 -15.74
CA ARG A 26 -2.67 1.82 -17.19
C ARG A 26 -1.34 1.15 -17.54
N ARG A 27 -1.26 0.60 -18.74
CA ARG A 27 0.01 0.22 -19.38
C ARG A 27 0.36 1.28 -20.42
N GLY A 28 1.59 1.79 -20.39
CA GLY A 28 2.15 2.73 -21.40
C GLY A 28 3.07 3.78 -20.78
N LEU A 29 4.12 4.31 -21.41
CA LEU A 29 4.69 4.14 -22.75
C LEU A 29 6.20 3.84 -22.51
N GLU A 30 6.63 2.64 -22.90
CA GLU A 30 8.00 2.11 -22.93
C GLU A 30 8.90 2.20 -21.68
N PRO A 31 8.77 1.20 -20.78
CA PRO A 31 9.90 0.68 -20.03
C PRO A 31 9.97 -0.86 -20.18
N GLY A 32 10.54 -1.41 -21.26
CA GLY A 32 10.70 -2.87 -21.44
C GLY A 32 9.40 -3.72 -21.45
N PRO A 33 9.49 -5.04 -21.69
CA PRO A 33 8.32 -5.91 -21.87
C PRO A 33 7.40 -6.03 -20.63
N ASP A 34 7.97 -5.86 -19.43
CA ASP A 34 7.34 -6.23 -18.16
C ASP A 34 7.22 -5.06 -17.15
N VAL A 35 6.97 -3.83 -17.63
CA VAL A 35 6.75 -2.68 -16.73
C VAL A 35 5.39 -2.03 -16.95
N TRP A 36 4.75 -1.72 -15.82
CA TRP A 36 3.44 -1.12 -15.69
C TRP A 36 3.55 0.31 -15.18
N LEU A 37 2.72 1.23 -15.70
CA LEU A 37 2.64 2.62 -15.23
C LEU A 37 1.31 2.86 -14.51
N LEU A 38 1.34 2.87 -13.18
CA LEU A 38 0.17 3.20 -12.39
C LEU A 38 0.06 4.71 -12.22
N LEU A 39 -1.15 5.24 -12.46
CA LEU A 39 -1.44 6.66 -12.34
C LEU A 39 -2.56 6.88 -11.34
N ARG A 40 -2.21 7.40 -10.17
CA ARG A 40 -3.17 7.76 -9.13
C ARG A 40 -3.55 9.22 -9.28
N ARG A 41 -4.85 9.51 -9.25
CA ARG A 41 -5.38 10.88 -9.24
C ARG A 41 -6.14 11.13 -7.94
N ASN A 42 -5.79 12.20 -7.26
CA ASN A 42 -6.58 12.67 -6.12
C ASN A 42 -7.85 13.37 -6.65
N PRO A 43 -9.06 12.94 -6.26
CA PRO A 43 -10.30 13.54 -6.74
C PRO A 43 -10.52 14.97 -6.22
N ALA A 44 -10.02 15.29 -5.03
CA ALA A 44 -10.21 16.59 -4.38
C ALA A 44 -9.21 17.64 -4.86
N THR A 45 -7.92 17.27 -5.00
CA THR A 45 -6.86 18.21 -5.39
C THR A 45 -6.48 18.15 -6.86
N ALA A 46 -7.06 17.21 -7.63
CA ALA A 46 -6.66 16.85 -8.99
C ALA A 46 -5.17 16.45 -9.15
N GLU A 47 -4.43 16.30 -8.04
CA GLU A 47 -3.02 15.91 -8.05
C GLU A 47 -2.84 14.52 -8.68
N LEU A 48 -1.84 14.38 -9.56
CA LEU A 48 -1.54 13.13 -10.22
C LEU A 48 -0.18 12.58 -9.77
N LYS A 49 -0.16 11.33 -9.32
CA LYS A 49 1.05 10.59 -8.93
C LYS A 49 1.24 9.40 -9.86
N GLY A 50 2.47 9.22 -10.35
CA GLY A 50 2.85 8.10 -11.21
C GLY A 50 3.77 7.11 -10.47
N TYR A 51 3.58 5.82 -10.73
CA TYR A 51 4.41 4.75 -10.20
C TYR A 51 4.76 3.76 -11.31
N LEU A 52 6.00 3.27 -11.32
CA LEU A 52 6.41 2.16 -12.17
C LEU A 52 6.41 0.87 -11.34
N ALA A 53 5.85 -0.20 -11.89
CA ALA A 53 5.87 -1.52 -11.28
C ALA A 53 6.33 -2.56 -12.29
N HIS A 54 7.25 -3.44 -11.89
CA HIS A 54 7.68 -4.56 -12.72
C HIS A 54 6.74 -5.75 -12.49
N GLY A 55 6.33 -6.42 -13.56
CA GLY A 55 5.53 -7.63 -13.49
C GLY A 55 5.04 -8.13 -14.85
N PRO A 56 4.62 -9.40 -14.93
CA PRO A 56 4.16 -10.04 -16.16
C PRO A 56 3.12 -9.21 -16.92
N ALA A 57 3.18 -9.24 -18.25
CA ALA A 57 2.26 -8.50 -19.11
C ALA A 57 0.78 -8.96 -19.00
N ASP A 58 0.54 -10.19 -18.54
CA ASP A 58 -0.78 -10.77 -18.30
C ASP A 58 -1.33 -10.48 -16.89
N MET A 59 -0.59 -9.75 -16.05
CA MET A 59 -1.05 -9.40 -14.70
C MET A 59 -2.35 -8.58 -14.74
N ALA A 60 -3.34 -9.04 -13.99
CA ALA A 60 -4.61 -8.32 -13.86
C ALA A 60 -4.39 -6.89 -13.31
N PRO A 61 -4.89 -5.83 -13.99
CA PRO A 61 -4.73 -4.45 -13.52
C PRO A 61 -5.26 -4.22 -12.10
N ALA A 62 -6.30 -4.94 -11.69
CA ALA A 62 -6.83 -4.89 -10.33
C ALA A 62 -5.81 -5.35 -9.27
N ARG A 63 -4.97 -6.33 -9.60
CA ARG A 63 -3.89 -6.82 -8.72
C ARG A 63 -2.81 -5.76 -8.55
N LEU A 64 -2.40 -5.09 -9.63
CA LEU A 64 -1.42 -4.00 -9.58
C LEU A 64 -1.92 -2.84 -8.72
N VAL A 65 -3.17 -2.44 -8.92
CA VAL A 65 -3.81 -1.39 -8.12
C VAL A 65 -3.85 -1.82 -6.65
N TRP A 66 -4.28 -3.04 -6.34
CA TRP A 66 -4.28 -3.57 -4.97
C TRP A 66 -2.88 -3.55 -4.34
N LEU A 67 -1.85 -4.02 -5.04
CA LEU A 67 -0.46 -4.01 -4.58
C LEU A 67 0.02 -2.58 -4.29
N ALA A 68 -0.29 -1.63 -5.17
CA ALA A 68 0.03 -0.22 -4.94
C ALA A 68 -0.70 0.35 -3.71
N GLY A 69 -1.92 -0.11 -3.45
CA GLY A 69 -2.70 0.23 -2.27
C GLY A 69 -2.10 -0.29 -0.95
N LEU A 70 -1.32 -1.38 -0.98
CA LEU A 70 -0.70 -1.96 0.23
C LEU A 70 0.38 -1.07 0.85
N ARG A 71 0.93 -0.11 0.09
CA ARG A 71 1.93 0.83 0.61
C ARG A 71 1.45 1.56 1.86
N GLY A 72 0.20 2.03 1.87
CA GLY A 72 -0.37 2.75 3.02
C GLY A 72 -0.41 1.91 4.30
N PRO A 73 -1.04 0.71 4.28
CA PRO A 73 -1.01 -0.23 5.39
C PRO A 73 0.40 -0.62 5.85
N ILE A 74 1.35 -0.82 4.92
CA ILE A 74 2.75 -1.13 5.25
C ILE A 74 3.40 0.03 6.01
N GLU A 75 3.26 1.27 5.51
CA GLU A 75 3.76 2.47 6.18
C GLU A 75 3.12 2.66 7.57
N GLN A 76 1.83 2.37 7.71
CA GLN A 76 1.15 2.40 9.01
C GLN A 76 1.74 1.37 9.97
N CYS A 77 1.94 0.12 9.54
CA CYS A 77 2.56 -0.93 10.34
C CYS A 77 3.96 -0.52 10.85
N PHE A 78 4.77 0.12 10.00
CA PHE A 78 6.08 0.63 10.41
C PHE A 78 6.01 1.79 11.41
N ARG A 79 5.02 2.69 11.26
CA ARG A 79 4.79 3.77 12.23
C ARG A 79 4.32 3.22 13.57
N ASP A 80 3.31 2.35 13.56
CA ASP A 80 2.78 1.72 14.76
C ASP A 80 3.86 0.93 15.48
N GLY A 81 4.64 0.14 14.74
CA GLY A 81 5.76 -0.61 15.31
C GLY A 81 6.71 0.30 16.09
N GLN A 82 7.05 1.46 15.54
CA GLN A 82 7.93 2.43 16.21
C GLN A 82 7.27 3.12 17.41
N GLN A 83 6.04 3.61 17.26
CA GLN A 83 5.40 4.49 18.25
C GLN A 83 4.61 3.77 19.33
N LEU A 84 4.04 2.60 19.03
CA LEU A 84 3.08 1.91 19.89
C LEU A 84 3.59 0.57 20.42
N PHE A 85 4.48 -0.09 19.69
CA PHE A 85 4.97 -1.43 20.03
C PHE A 85 6.44 -1.44 20.45
N GLY A 86 7.04 -0.27 20.69
CA GLY A 86 8.38 -0.15 21.25
C GLY A 86 9.52 -0.58 20.32
N ARG A 87 9.31 -0.62 18.99
CA ARG A 87 10.42 -0.79 18.04
C ARG A 87 11.40 0.39 18.08
N GLY A 88 10.91 1.59 18.40
CA GLY A 88 11.73 2.79 18.56
C GLY A 88 12.54 2.80 19.86
N ASP A 89 12.14 2.01 20.85
CA ASP A 89 12.71 2.04 22.21
C ASP A 89 13.80 0.98 22.42
N TYR A 90 14.30 0.37 21.35
CA TYR A 90 15.35 -0.64 21.43
C TYR A 90 16.73 0.01 21.63
N GLU A 91 17.33 -0.19 22.81
CA GLU A 91 18.64 0.39 23.18
C GLU A 91 19.82 -0.60 23.03
N GLY A 92 19.55 -1.85 22.65
CA GLY A 92 20.60 -2.85 22.46
C GLY A 92 21.48 -2.58 21.24
N ARG A 93 22.68 -3.20 21.20
CA ARG A 93 23.67 -2.97 20.13
C ARG A 93 24.03 -4.21 19.31
N SER A 94 23.30 -5.30 19.48
CA SER A 94 23.52 -6.52 18.71
C SER A 94 22.50 -6.64 17.58
N TRP A 95 22.96 -7.01 16.39
CA TRP A 95 22.08 -7.29 15.26
C TRP A 95 21.06 -8.39 15.60
N GLN A 96 21.50 -9.45 16.26
CA GLN A 96 20.63 -10.55 16.67
C GLN A 96 19.57 -10.10 17.69
N GLY A 97 19.96 -9.29 18.67
CA GLY A 97 19.03 -8.74 19.66
C GLY A 97 17.99 -7.83 19.02
N TRP A 98 18.42 -6.94 18.12
CA TRP A 98 17.52 -6.07 17.36
C TRP A 98 16.55 -6.88 16.50
N HIS A 99 17.04 -7.90 15.78
CA HIS A 99 16.22 -8.73 14.91
C HIS A 99 15.15 -9.51 15.69
N ARG A 100 15.53 -10.10 16.83
CA ARG A 100 14.57 -10.78 17.73
C ARG A 100 13.52 -9.81 18.26
N HIS A 101 13.95 -8.63 18.72
CA HIS A 101 13.05 -7.57 19.19
C HIS A 101 12.06 -7.14 18.10
N ALA A 102 12.57 -6.78 16.92
CA ALA A 102 11.75 -6.37 15.78
C ALA A 102 10.73 -7.45 15.38
N THR A 103 11.12 -8.72 15.42
CA THR A 103 10.22 -9.85 15.15
C THR A 103 9.10 -9.93 16.18
N LEU A 104 9.41 -9.83 17.47
CA LEU A 104 8.41 -9.85 18.54
C LEU A 104 7.45 -8.65 18.44
N VAL A 105 7.96 -7.46 18.13
CA VAL A 105 7.14 -6.26 17.88
C VAL A 105 6.19 -6.47 16.71
N MET A 106 6.67 -7.01 15.59
CA MET A 106 5.81 -7.30 14.43
C MET A 106 4.73 -8.36 14.75
N LEU A 107 5.07 -9.38 15.55
CA LEU A 107 4.11 -10.39 16.01
C LEU A 107 3.03 -9.78 16.92
N ALA A 108 3.42 -8.91 17.86
CA ALA A 108 2.48 -8.20 18.73
C ALA A 108 1.55 -7.27 17.93
N HIS A 109 2.09 -6.53 16.96
CA HIS A 109 1.29 -5.71 16.04
C HIS A 109 0.27 -6.56 15.26
N CYS A 110 0.71 -7.69 14.70
CA CYS A 110 -0.16 -8.61 13.98
C CYS A 110 -1.30 -9.15 14.86
N PHE A 111 -1.00 -9.48 16.13
CA PHE A 111 -2.01 -9.93 17.09
C PHE A 111 -3.08 -8.86 17.34
N VAL A 112 -2.67 -7.62 17.63
CA VAL A 112 -3.60 -6.50 17.87
C VAL A 112 -4.45 -6.20 16.62
N VAL A 113 -3.83 -6.16 15.44
CA VAL A 113 -4.58 -5.96 14.18
C VAL A 113 -5.59 -7.07 13.97
N ARG A 114 -5.23 -8.33 14.25
CA ARG A 114 -6.15 -9.47 14.10
C ARG A 114 -7.32 -9.38 15.08
N GLU A 115 -7.08 -9.05 16.34
CA GLU A 115 -8.16 -8.94 17.33
C GLU A 115 -9.06 -7.73 17.05
N THR A 116 -8.50 -6.58 16.66
CA THR A 116 -9.33 -5.43 16.26
C THR A 116 -10.21 -5.74 15.05
N LEU A 117 -9.72 -6.52 14.07
CA LEU A 117 -10.52 -6.98 12.94
C LEU A 117 -11.60 -8.00 13.37
N ARG A 118 -11.30 -8.87 14.32
CA ARG A 118 -12.27 -9.82 14.87
C ARG A 118 -13.39 -9.10 15.61
N LEU A 119 -13.05 -8.15 16.48
CA LEU A 119 -14.03 -7.37 17.24
C LEU A 119 -14.91 -6.52 16.32
N LYS A 120 -14.34 -5.87 15.30
CA LYS A 120 -15.11 -5.13 14.29
C LYS A 120 -16.11 -5.99 13.51
N LYS A 121 -15.83 -7.30 13.34
CA LYS A 121 -16.77 -8.24 12.71
C LYS A 121 -17.85 -8.74 13.68
N SER A 122 -17.54 -8.76 14.98
CA SER A 122 -18.44 -9.25 16.02
C SER A 122 -19.44 -8.19 16.51
N THR A 123 -19.20 -6.90 16.27
CA THR A 123 -20.16 -5.83 16.51
C THR A 123 -21.17 -5.81 15.34
N PRO A 124 -22.45 -6.18 15.54
CA PRO A 124 -23.49 -5.90 14.55
C PRO A 124 -23.65 -4.38 14.46
N ALA A 125 -23.87 -3.88 13.24
CA ALA A 125 -24.11 -2.45 12.99
C ALA A 125 -25.36 -1.94 13.70
#